data_AF-A0A9X3TAR9-F1
#
_entry.id   AF-A0A9X3TAR9-F1
#
_cell.length_a   1.000
_cell.length_b   1.000
_cell.length_c   1.000
_cell.angle_alpha   90.00
_cell.angle_beta   90.00
_cell.angle_gamma   90.00
#
_symmetry.space_group_name_H-M   'P 1'
#
loop_
_entity.id
_entity.type
_entity.pdbx_description
1 polymer ?
#
loop_
_entity_poly.entity_id
_entity_poly.type
_entity_poly.pdbx_seq_one_letter_code
_entity_poly.pdbx_strand_id
1 'polypeptide(L)'
;MNAPVNVQQELMPVPASMREIDRKRYLWMISPALPVIGLGILAGYHFGPRPLKKVFALGGPLLLHVVIPAIDTVIGKDARNPTDEEIKLLEKDPYYSRLVKSFIPLQYAANVYACYLTSRKTTSFIDKILLGVSMGAINGIAINTAHELSHKHDRIDHILSHLALVPTGYNHFRIEHPYGHHKRAATPEDPASSRMGETFYEFWPRTVVGSFKSAIEIEKNRLKRKGKEFWSADNELLQGWGMSAAFHASMVGIFGKSTIPYLATQAFYGISLFEIINYIEHYGLLRQKKENGQYERTMPEHSWNNNNVVTNLFLYQLQRHSDHHAYPTRPFQALRHFDEAPELPSGYASMLLPALIPSLWFKIMDKRVFDHYKGDLNKANISPKRRAKIFKKFGAVDKSLEA
;
A
#
# COMPACT_ATOMS: atom_id res chain seq x y z
N MET A 1 66.19 11.13 8.92
CA MET A 1 65.55 11.22 7.58
C MET A 1 64.05 11.15 7.80
N ASN A 2 63.39 12.30 7.73
CA ASN A 2 61.94 12.42 7.87
C ASN A 2 61.31 12.12 6.50
N ALA A 3 60.62 10.99 6.37
CA ALA A 3 59.75 10.75 5.22
C ALA A 3 58.45 11.53 5.44
N PRO A 4 58.02 12.39 4.51
CA PRO A 4 56.75 13.09 4.64
C PRO A 4 55.60 12.08 4.45
N VAL A 5 54.66 12.07 5.38
CA VAL A 5 53.38 11.38 5.24
C VAL A 5 52.62 12.08 4.11
N ASN A 6 52.48 11.39 2.98
CA ASN A 6 51.68 11.86 1.87
C ASN A 6 50.21 11.59 2.22
N VAL A 7 49.59 12.51 2.98
CA VAL A 7 48.14 12.53 3.12
C VAL A 7 47.59 13.06 1.81
N GLN A 8 47.36 12.17 0.84
CA GLN A 8 46.37 12.44 -0.19
C GLN A 8 45.03 12.52 0.53
N GLN A 9 44.68 13.74 0.91
CA GLN A 9 43.34 14.10 1.29
C GLN A 9 42.51 13.86 0.04
N GLU A 10 41.84 12.69 -0.04
CA GLU A 10 40.80 12.46 -1.03
C GLU A 10 39.86 13.65 -0.94
N LEU A 11 39.86 14.47 -1.99
CA LEU A 11 38.90 15.56 -2.15
C LEU A 11 37.52 14.94 -1.97
N MET A 12 36.87 15.23 -0.84
CA MET A 12 35.48 14.85 -0.64
C MET A 12 34.72 15.31 -1.88
N PRO A 13 33.98 14.42 -2.57
CA PRO A 13 33.22 14.83 -3.73
C PRO A 13 32.29 15.97 -3.29
N VAL A 14 32.29 17.06 -4.06
CA VAL A 14 31.36 18.18 -3.90
C VAL A 14 29.97 17.60 -3.61
N PRO A 15 29.26 18.02 -2.54
CA PRO A 15 27.99 17.42 -2.21
C PRO A 15 27.07 17.55 -3.42
N ALA A 16 26.76 16.40 -4.04
CA ALA A 16 25.81 16.32 -5.12
C ALA A 16 24.55 17.06 -4.64
N SER A 17 24.07 18.01 -5.43
CA SER A 17 22.81 18.66 -5.15
C SER A 17 21.72 17.60 -4.93
N MET A 18 20.71 17.88 -4.10
CA MET A 18 19.64 16.89 -3.85
C MET A 18 18.96 16.40 -5.14
N ARG A 19 19.04 17.19 -6.23
CA ARG A 19 18.55 16.82 -7.56
C ARG A 19 19.47 15.84 -8.30
N GLU A 20 20.77 15.88 -8.06
CA GLU A 20 21.72 14.89 -8.61
C GLU A 20 21.59 13.55 -7.89
N ILE A 21 21.36 13.59 -6.58
CA ILE A 21 21.05 12.42 -5.74
C ILE A 21 19.71 11.81 -6.17
N ASP A 22 18.63 12.60 -6.16
CA ASP A 22 17.31 12.17 -6.61
C ASP A 22 16.87 12.97 -7.85
N ARG A 23 17.14 12.40 -9.02
CA ARG A 23 16.72 12.98 -10.31
C ARG A 23 15.21 13.11 -10.45
N LYS A 24 14.44 12.36 -9.64
CA LYS A 24 12.97 12.37 -9.63
C LYS A 24 12.41 13.28 -8.54
N ARG A 25 13.25 14.03 -7.82
CA ARG A 25 12.86 14.86 -6.67
C ARG A 25 11.54 15.61 -6.87
N TYR A 26 11.42 16.37 -7.96
CA TYR A 26 10.22 17.17 -8.21
C TYR A 26 9.03 16.36 -8.74
N LEU A 27 9.27 15.19 -9.32
CA LEU A 27 8.21 14.30 -9.77
C LEU A 27 7.43 13.68 -8.62
N TRP A 28 7.99 13.61 -7.40
CA TRP A 28 7.27 13.16 -6.21
C TRP A 28 6.04 14.00 -5.86
N MET A 29 5.91 15.22 -6.42
CA MET A 29 4.67 16.01 -6.32
C MET A 29 3.46 15.32 -6.97
N ILE A 30 3.67 14.30 -7.82
CA ILE A 30 2.61 13.51 -8.43
C ILE A 30 1.74 12.80 -7.38
N SER A 31 2.31 12.29 -6.27
CA SER A 31 1.51 11.69 -5.19
C SER A 31 0.51 12.67 -4.57
N PRO A 32 0.91 13.83 -4.00
CA PRO A 32 -0.06 14.79 -3.45
C PRO A 32 -0.89 15.50 -4.55
N ALA A 33 -0.54 15.38 -5.82
CA ALA A 33 -1.40 15.81 -6.92
C ALA A 33 -2.62 14.90 -7.13
N LEU A 34 -2.62 13.65 -6.64
CA LEU A 34 -3.75 12.72 -6.83
C LEU A 34 -5.08 13.25 -6.28
N PRO A 35 -5.16 13.76 -5.03
CA PRO A 35 -6.38 14.42 -4.56
C PRO A 35 -6.78 15.64 -5.40
N VAL A 36 -5.81 16.36 -5.98
CA VAL A 36 -6.09 17.48 -6.91
C VAL A 36 -6.68 16.97 -8.23
N ILE A 37 -6.19 15.85 -8.75
CA ILE A 37 -6.80 15.15 -9.90
C ILE A 37 -8.22 14.69 -9.52
N GLY A 38 -8.42 14.19 -8.31
CA GLY A 38 -9.74 13.89 -7.74
C GLY A 38 -10.66 15.11 -7.75
N LEU A 39 -10.19 16.28 -7.28
CA LEU A 39 -10.93 17.54 -7.38
C LEU A 39 -11.25 17.91 -8.84
N GLY A 40 -10.32 17.70 -9.77
CA GLY A 40 -10.53 17.90 -11.20
C GLY A 40 -11.61 16.98 -11.78
N ILE A 41 -11.62 15.70 -11.39
CA ILE A 41 -12.67 14.72 -11.72
C ILE A 41 -14.04 15.21 -11.22
N LEU A 42 -14.11 15.62 -9.97
CA LEU A 42 -15.33 16.14 -9.35
C LEU A 42 -15.81 17.44 -10.03
N ALA A 43 -14.88 18.35 -10.37
CA ALA A 43 -15.17 19.58 -11.10
C ALA A 43 -15.69 19.29 -12.52
N GLY A 44 -15.08 18.34 -13.23
CA GLY A 44 -15.55 17.86 -14.53
C GLY A 44 -16.95 17.27 -14.46
N TYR A 45 -17.26 16.48 -13.43
CA TYR A 45 -18.63 15.99 -13.20
C TYR A 45 -19.62 17.14 -12.90
N HIS A 46 -19.20 18.13 -12.11
CA HIS A 46 -20.03 19.27 -11.73
C HIS A 46 -20.37 20.12 -12.95
N PHE A 47 -19.35 20.67 -13.60
CA PHE A 47 -19.44 21.73 -14.60
C PHE A 47 -19.40 21.22 -16.04
N GLY A 48 -19.01 19.95 -16.25
CA GLY A 48 -18.95 19.35 -17.58
C GLY A 48 -20.33 19.13 -18.22
N PRO A 49 -20.37 18.98 -19.55
CA PRO A 49 -21.61 18.78 -20.29
C PRO A 49 -22.25 17.44 -19.91
N ARG A 50 -23.59 17.39 -19.91
CA ARG A 50 -24.38 16.19 -19.53
C ARG A 50 -23.86 14.85 -20.09
N PRO A 51 -23.51 14.69 -21.38
CA PRO A 51 -23.03 13.42 -21.91
C PRO A 51 -21.69 12.97 -21.31
N LEU A 52 -20.83 13.89 -20.86
CA LEU A 52 -19.51 13.57 -20.31
C LEU A 52 -19.51 13.35 -18.80
N LYS A 53 -20.60 13.65 -18.10
CA LYS A 53 -20.64 13.52 -16.63
C LYS A 53 -20.28 12.13 -16.15
N LYS A 54 -20.79 11.08 -16.79
CA LYS A 54 -20.45 9.69 -16.41
C LYS A 54 -18.99 9.35 -16.67
N VAL A 55 -18.39 9.91 -17.71
CA VAL A 55 -16.96 9.75 -18.00
C VAL A 55 -16.13 10.36 -16.87
N PHE A 56 -16.48 11.57 -16.43
CA PHE A 56 -15.85 12.17 -15.25
C PHE A 56 -16.12 11.36 -13.98
N ALA A 57 -17.34 10.88 -13.75
CA ALA A 57 -17.65 10.05 -12.60
C ALA A 57 -16.85 8.73 -12.57
N LEU A 58 -16.38 8.24 -13.73
CA LEU A 58 -15.47 7.10 -13.89
C LEU A 58 -13.99 7.50 -13.92
N GLY A 59 -13.66 8.76 -13.64
CA GLY A 59 -12.32 9.30 -13.79
C GLY A 59 -11.27 8.57 -12.94
N GLY A 60 -11.61 8.11 -11.73
CA GLY A 60 -10.69 7.34 -10.89
C GLY A 60 -10.32 5.98 -11.50
N PRO A 61 -11.30 5.11 -11.86
CA PRO A 61 -11.04 3.89 -12.61
C PRO A 61 -10.28 4.09 -13.92
N LEU A 62 -10.62 5.12 -14.69
CA LEU A 62 -9.92 5.43 -15.94
C LEU A 62 -8.46 5.83 -15.67
N LEU A 63 -8.22 6.66 -14.66
CA LEU A 63 -6.88 7.03 -14.23
C LEU A 63 -6.09 5.78 -13.82
N LEU A 64 -6.66 4.96 -12.95
CA LEU A 64 -5.99 3.82 -12.33
C LEU A 64 -5.73 2.67 -13.30
N HIS A 65 -6.70 2.32 -14.15
CA HIS A 65 -6.64 1.13 -15.00
C HIS A 65 -6.27 1.40 -16.46
N VAL A 66 -6.29 2.67 -16.89
CA VAL A 66 -5.95 3.03 -18.28
C VAL A 66 -4.77 3.98 -18.31
N VAL A 67 -4.89 5.15 -17.68
CA VAL A 67 -3.89 6.22 -17.80
C VAL A 67 -2.56 5.81 -17.14
N ILE A 68 -2.58 5.38 -15.88
CA ILE A 68 -1.36 5.01 -15.16
C ILE A 68 -0.62 3.85 -15.88
N PRO A 69 -1.27 2.70 -16.19
CA PRO A 69 -0.62 1.63 -16.94
C PRO A 69 -0.06 2.04 -18.30
N ALA A 70 -0.77 2.89 -19.05
CA ALA A 70 -0.31 3.37 -20.35
C ALA A 70 0.97 4.20 -20.23
N ILE A 71 1.03 5.14 -19.26
CA ILE A 71 2.23 5.96 -19.05
C ILE A 71 3.38 5.09 -18.51
N ASP A 72 3.10 4.15 -17.60
CA ASP A 72 4.10 3.20 -17.07
C ASP A 72 4.76 2.40 -18.18
N THR A 73 3.98 1.95 -19.18
CA THR A 73 4.49 1.21 -20.35
C THR A 73 5.42 2.08 -21.20
N VAL A 74 5.16 3.39 -21.30
CA VAL A 74 5.96 4.33 -22.10
C VAL A 74 7.24 4.74 -21.36
N ILE A 75 7.18 4.99 -20.05
CA ILE A 75 8.33 5.49 -19.28
C ILE A 75 9.26 4.37 -18.82
N GLY A 76 8.72 3.21 -18.42
CA GLY A 76 9.51 2.05 -18.01
C GLY A 76 9.94 2.05 -16.53
N LYS A 77 11.06 1.36 -16.25
CA LYS A 77 11.56 1.04 -14.90
C LYS A 77 12.72 1.94 -14.49
N ASP A 78 12.90 2.14 -13.18
CA ASP A 78 14.09 2.78 -12.59
C ASP A 78 14.84 1.81 -11.66
N ALA A 79 16.04 1.42 -12.07
CA ALA A 79 16.92 0.52 -11.34
C ALA A 79 17.92 1.26 -10.42
N ARG A 80 17.91 2.60 -10.37
CA ARG A 80 18.87 3.35 -9.55
C ARG A 80 18.63 3.11 -8.07
N ASN A 81 19.70 2.78 -7.36
CA ASN A 81 19.76 2.77 -5.90
C ASN A 81 20.60 3.94 -5.39
N PRO A 82 20.16 4.64 -4.33
CA PRO A 82 21.03 5.56 -3.61
C PRO A 82 22.11 4.77 -2.87
N THR A 83 23.31 5.35 -2.80
CA THR A 83 24.41 4.92 -1.91
C THR A 83 24.05 5.16 -0.44
N ASP A 84 24.79 4.55 0.49
CA ASP A 84 24.51 4.71 1.92
C ASP A 84 24.72 6.16 2.40
N GLU A 85 25.64 6.92 1.79
CA GLU A 85 25.79 8.37 2.01
C GLU A 85 24.59 9.15 1.49
N GLU A 86 24.13 8.86 0.26
CA GLU A 86 22.96 9.50 -0.34
C GLU A 86 21.68 9.24 0.49
N ILE A 87 21.52 8.03 1.04
CA ILE A 87 20.39 7.69 1.93
C ILE A 87 20.35 8.63 3.14
N LYS A 88 21.49 8.85 3.82
CA LYS A 88 21.56 9.74 4.98
C LYS A 88 21.17 11.18 4.64
N LEU A 89 21.47 11.63 3.43
CA LEU A 89 21.08 12.96 2.94
C LEU A 89 19.58 13.02 2.62
N LEU A 90 19.06 12.01 1.93
CA LEU A 90 17.64 11.87 1.57
C LEU A 90 16.72 11.76 2.79
N GLU A 91 17.16 11.07 3.85
CA GLU A 91 16.41 10.89 5.09
C GLU A 91 16.22 12.20 5.86
N LYS A 92 17.20 13.11 5.80
CA LYS A 92 17.18 14.39 6.51
C LYS A 92 16.41 15.49 5.79
N ASP A 93 16.06 15.26 4.53
CA ASP A 93 15.44 16.29 3.70
C ASP A 93 13.93 16.44 3.99
N PRO A 94 13.48 17.60 4.50
CA PRO A 94 12.09 17.80 4.88
C PRO A 94 11.14 17.88 3.67
N TYR A 95 11.65 18.00 2.44
CA TYR A 95 10.83 18.04 1.25
C TYR A 95 9.92 16.82 1.12
N TYR A 96 10.46 15.62 1.28
CA TYR A 96 9.72 14.37 1.10
C TYR A 96 8.61 14.21 2.16
N SER A 97 8.91 14.49 3.43
CA SER A 97 7.91 14.42 4.49
C SER A 97 6.81 15.46 4.32
N ARG A 98 7.13 16.68 3.83
CA ARG A 98 6.13 17.70 3.51
C ARG A 98 5.18 17.26 2.39
N LEU A 99 5.69 16.58 1.35
CA LEU A 99 4.85 16.06 0.27
C LEU A 99 3.82 15.04 0.80
N VAL A 100 4.27 14.06 1.57
CA VAL A 100 3.40 13.04 2.17
C VAL A 100 2.30 13.71 3.01
N LYS A 101 2.66 14.68 3.85
CA LYS A 101 1.71 15.39 4.73
C LYS A 101 0.73 16.25 3.94
N SER A 102 1.14 16.84 2.82
CA SER A 102 0.28 17.70 1.97
C SER A 102 -0.87 16.95 1.29
N PHE A 103 -0.75 15.62 1.14
CA PHE A 103 -1.81 14.78 0.60
C PHE A 103 -3.10 14.89 1.42
N ILE A 104 -2.99 14.92 2.76
CA ILE A 104 -4.11 14.82 3.70
C ILE A 104 -5.10 16.00 3.55
N PRO A 105 -4.72 17.28 3.66
CA PRO A 105 -5.68 18.38 3.50
C PRO A 105 -6.36 18.37 2.12
N LEU A 106 -5.64 17.99 1.05
CA LEU A 106 -6.19 17.90 -0.30
C LEU A 106 -7.19 16.72 -0.42
N GLN A 107 -6.90 15.59 0.22
CA GLN A 107 -7.81 14.45 0.32
C GLN A 107 -9.13 14.84 1.00
N TYR A 108 -9.06 15.58 2.11
CA TYR A 108 -10.26 16.05 2.80
C TYR A 108 -11.06 17.04 1.95
N ALA A 109 -10.40 17.96 1.26
CA ALA A 109 -11.08 18.87 0.33
C ALA A 109 -11.84 18.10 -0.77
N ALA A 110 -11.21 17.07 -1.34
CA ALA A 110 -11.84 16.21 -2.35
C ALA A 110 -13.05 15.45 -1.80
N ASN A 111 -12.93 14.86 -0.61
CA ASN A 111 -14.04 14.12 0.01
C ASN A 111 -15.21 15.04 0.38
N VAL A 112 -14.95 16.24 0.93
CA VAL A 112 -15.98 17.23 1.23
C VAL A 112 -16.68 17.68 -0.06
N TYR A 113 -15.94 17.92 -1.15
CA TYR A 113 -16.52 18.29 -2.43
C TYR A 113 -17.38 17.18 -3.04
N ALA A 114 -16.93 15.92 -2.92
CA ALA A 114 -17.72 14.77 -3.35
C ALA A 114 -19.01 14.61 -2.53
N CYS A 115 -18.97 14.82 -1.21
CA CYS A 115 -20.17 14.88 -0.37
C CYS A 115 -21.13 16.00 -0.82
N TYR A 116 -20.61 17.20 -1.11
CA TYR A 116 -21.42 18.28 -1.67
C TYR A 116 -22.10 17.86 -2.98
N LEU A 117 -21.37 17.27 -3.93
CA LEU A 117 -21.95 16.86 -5.21
C LEU A 117 -22.99 15.76 -5.06
N THR A 118 -22.77 14.81 -4.15
CA THR A 118 -23.66 13.67 -3.92
C THR A 118 -24.88 14.02 -3.07
N SER A 119 -24.84 15.14 -2.35
CA SER A 119 -26.00 15.68 -1.62
C SER A 119 -27.10 16.22 -2.52
N ARG A 120 -26.73 16.71 -3.71
CA ARG A 120 -27.63 17.37 -4.66
C ARG A 120 -28.72 16.44 -5.16
N LYS A 121 -29.95 16.94 -5.23
CA LYS A 121 -31.11 16.22 -5.79
C LYS A 121 -30.93 15.75 -7.23
N THR A 122 -30.08 16.45 -8.00
CA THR A 122 -29.79 16.16 -9.40
C THR A 122 -28.79 15.03 -9.60
N THR A 123 -28.09 14.59 -8.55
CA THR A 123 -27.10 13.52 -8.65
C THR A 123 -27.82 12.19 -8.53
N SER A 124 -27.81 11.40 -9.60
CA SER A 124 -28.46 10.10 -9.62
C SER A 124 -27.81 9.13 -8.63
N PHE A 125 -28.53 8.09 -8.22
CA PHE A 125 -27.96 7.06 -7.33
C PHE A 125 -26.70 6.41 -7.93
N ILE A 126 -26.74 6.10 -9.23
CA ILE A 126 -25.60 5.52 -9.95
C ILE A 126 -24.40 6.47 -9.93
N ASP A 127 -24.59 7.76 -10.17
CA ASP A 127 -23.47 8.71 -10.15
C ASP A 127 -22.83 8.80 -8.76
N LYS A 128 -23.60 8.64 -7.68
CA LYS A 128 -23.03 8.59 -6.31
C LYS A 128 -22.13 7.39 -6.10
N ILE A 129 -22.52 6.23 -6.65
CA ILE A 129 -21.68 5.02 -6.64
C ILE A 129 -20.43 5.25 -7.49
N LEU A 130 -20.55 5.77 -8.71
CA LEU A 130 -19.42 6.02 -9.60
C LEU A 130 -18.42 7.03 -9.02
N LEU A 131 -18.92 8.16 -8.48
CA LEU A 131 -18.11 9.12 -7.75
C LEU A 131 -17.47 8.48 -6.50
N GLY A 132 -18.19 7.58 -5.83
CA GLY A 132 -17.67 6.78 -4.73
C GLY A 132 -16.51 5.88 -5.16
N VAL A 133 -16.63 5.17 -6.28
CA VAL A 133 -15.54 4.37 -6.85
C VAL A 133 -14.35 5.25 -7.21
N SER A 134 -14.58 6.40 -7.87
CA SER A 134 -13.51 7.32 -8.25
C SER A 134 -12.75 7.90 -7.05
N MET A 135 -13.47 8.37 -6.04
CA MET A 135 -12.84 8.84 -4.81
C MET A 135 -12.27 7.70 -3.97
N GLY A 136 -12.85 6.50 -4.05
CA GLY A 136 -12.31 5.29 -3.46
C GLY A 136 -10.94 4.95 -4.02
N ALA A 137 -10.69 5.16 -5.32
CA ALA A 137 -9.36 4.98 -5.90
C ALA A 137 -8.34 5.95 -5.29
N ILE A 138 -8.71 7.22 -5.12
CA ILE A 138 -7.86 8.23 -4.47
C ILE A 138 -7.63 7.88 -2.99
N ASN A 139 -8.68 7.51 -2.27
CA ASN A 139 -8.62 7.17 -0.85
C ASN A 139 -7.93 5.82 -0.59
N GLY A 140 -7.95 4.88 -1.54
CA GLY A 140 -7.15 3.66 -1.50
C GLY A 140 -5.66 3.98 -1.60
N ILE A 141 -5.27 4.89 -2.50
CA ILE A 141 -3.88 5.37 -2.56
C ILE A 141 -3.51 6.19 -1.31
N ALA A 142 -4.47 6.87 -0.68
CA ALA A 142 -4.24 7.55 0.60
C ALA A 142 -3.83 6.61 1.74
N ILE A 143 -4.17 5.32 1.65
CA ILE A 143 -3.67 4.32 2.61
C ILE A 143 -2.15 4.20 2.51
N ASN A 144 -1.53 4.49 1.35
CA ASN A 144 -0.06 4.55 1.23
C ASN A 144 0.53 5.79 1.91
N THR A 145 -0.19 6.92 1.90
CA THR A 145 0.18 8.08 2.72
C THR A 145 0.15 7.69 4.21
N ALA A 146 -0.89 6.97 4.64
CA ALA A 146 -0.99 6.49 6.01
C ALA A 146 0.10 5.48 6.36
N HIS A 147 0.43 4.60 5.43
CA HIS A 147 1.49 3.60 5.51
C HIS A 147 2.85 4.25 5.81
N GLU A 148 3.28 5.20 4.97
CA GLU A 148 4.55 5.91 5.16
C GLU A 148 4.62 6.63 6.51
N LEU A 149 3.52 7.28 6.91
CA LEU A 149 3.44 8.00 8.18
C LEU A 149 3.35 7.06 9.41
N SER A 150 2.82 5.85 9.25
CA SER A 150 2.67 4.88 10.33
C SER A 150 4.00 4.31 10.83
N HIS A 151 5.03 4.34 9.97
CA HIS A 151 6.39 3.89 10.28
C HIS A 151 7.29 4.96 10.89
N LYS A 152 6.80 6.20 10.99
CA LYS A 152 7.55 7.31 11.60
C LYS A 152 7.47 7.26 13.11
N HIS A 153 8.45 7.87 13.77
CA HIS A 153 8.56 7.83 15.23
C HIS A 153 7.71 8.91 15.89
N ASP A 154 7.45 10.01 15.17
CA ASP A 154 6.79 11.19 15.71
C ASP A 154 5.29 10.99 15.91
N ARG A 155 4.78 11.43 17.06
CA ARG A 155 3.34 11.34 17.38
C ARG A 155 2.45 12.07 16.36
N ILE A 156 2.94 13.18 15.80
CA ILE A 156 2.20 13.93 14.77
C ILE A 156 2.03 13.07 13.52
N ASP A 157 3.05 12.33 13.10
CA ASP A 157 2.96 11.46 11.93
C ASP A 157 1.96 10.33 12.16
N HIS A 158 1.91 9.76 13.36
CA HIS A 158 0.88 8.79 13.73
C HIS A 158 -0.55 9.36 13.67
N ILE A 159 -0.76 10.59 14.14
CA ILE A 159 -2.06 11.27 14.03
C ILE A 159 -2.42 11.51 12.56
N LEU A 160 -1.46 11.96 11.76
CA LEU A 160 -1.65 12.18 10.32
C LEU A 160 -1.92 10.87 9.58
N SER A 161 -1.30 9.76 10.00
CA SER A 161 -1.60 8.41 9.49
C SER A 161 -3.06 8.04 9.76
N HIS A 162 -3.55 8.26 10.99
CA HIS A 162 -4.96 8.07 11.31
C HIS A 162 -5.88 8.95 10.44
N LEU A 163 -5.56 10.24 10.30
CA LEU A 163 -6.35 11.18 9.47
C LEU A 163 -6.40 10.75 7.99
N ALA A 164 -5.31 10.22 7.43
CA ALA A 164 -5.32 9.68 6.07
C ALA A 164 -6.27 8.46 5.90
N LEU A 165 -6.43 7.65 6.96
CA LEU A 165 -7.33 6.48 7.01
C LEU A 165 -8.78 6.82 7.37
N VAL A 166 -9.05 8.04 7.86
CA VAL A 166 -10.38 8.45 8.32
C VAL A 166 -11.46 8.26 7.26
N PRO A 167 -11.28 8.71 6.00
CA PRO A 167 -12.28 8.54 4.96
C PRO A 167 -12.59 7.07 4.67
N THR A 168 -11.61 6.17 4.65
CA THR A 168 -11.88 4.74 4.37
C THR A 168 -12.41 3.99 5.57
N GLY A 169 -12.26 4.53 6.79
CA GLY A 169 -12.62 3.80 8.01
C GLY A 169 -11.59 2.74 8.41
N TYR A 170 -10.47 2.61 7.70
CA TYR A 170 -9.50 1.53 7.86
C TYR A 170 -8.45 1.81 8.95
N ASN A 171 -8.83 2.54 10.00
CA ASN A 171 -7.92 3.12 11.00
C ASN A 171 -7.12 2.09 11.81
N HIS A 172 -7.58 0.84 11.89
CA HIS A 172 -6.83 -0.22 12.56
C HIS A 172 -5.52 -0.58 11.84
N PHE A 173 -5.43 -0.29 10.53
CA PHE A 173 -4.24 -0.48 9.72
C PHE A 173 -3.00 0.21 10.30
N ARG A 174 -3.13 1.42 10.85
CA ARG A 174 -1.99 2.14 11.46
C ARG A 174 -1.30 1.34 12.56
N ILE A 175 -2.04 0.50 13.29
CA ILE A 175 -1.49 -0.36 14.34
C ILE A 175 -1.11 -1.72 13.78
N GLU A 176 -1.99 -2.31 12.96
CA GLU A 176 -1.81 -3.65 12.44
C GLU A 176 -0.59 -3.76 11.53
N HIS A 177 -0.38 -2.77 10.66
CA HIS A 177 0.65 -2.85 9.65
C HIS A 177 2.07 -2.86 10.24
N PRO A 178 2.50 -1.85 11.03
CA PRO A 178 3.87 -1.82 11.53
C PRO A 178 4.17 -2.90 12.58
N TYR A 179 3.18 -3.22 13.42
CA TYR A 179 3.39 -4.10 14.58
C TYR A 179 2.89 -5.54 14.37
N GLY A 180 2.08 -5.76 13.34
CA GLY A 180 1.49 -7.05 12.97
C GLY A 180 2.06 -7.56 11.65
N HIS A 181 1.57 -7.04 10.53
CA HIS A 181 1.96 -7.47 9.20
C HIS A 181 3.47 -7.45 9.01
N HIS A 182 4.18 -6.33 9.24
CA HIS A 182 5.64 -6.30 9.08
C HIS A 182 6.40 -7.34 9.91
N LYS A 183 5.90 -7.63 11.11
CA LYS A 183 6.49 -8.64 12.00
C LYS A 183 6.28 -10.06 11.47
N ARG A 184 5.11 -10.33 10.88
CA ARG A 184 4.66 -11.66 10.45
C ARG A 184 4.63 -11.84 8.93
N ALA A 185 5.07 -10.86 8.15
CA ALA A 185 5.00 -10.89 6.70
C ALA A 185 5.65 -12.17 6.18
N ALA A 186 5.01 -12.79 5.19
CA ALA A 186 5.32 -14.10 4.66
C ALA A 186 5.30 -15.22 5.73
N THR A 187 4.40 -15.19 6.71
CA THR A 187 4.14 -16.33 7.60
C THR A 187 2.66 -16.73 7.57
N PRO A 188 2.31 -17.98 7.93
CA PRO A 188 0.92 -18.44 7.95
C PRO A 188 0.01 -17.67 8.92
N GLU A 189 0.59 -17.05 9.94
CA GLU A 189 -0.11 -16.24 10.96
C GLU A 189 -0.39 -14.81 10.51
N ASP A 190 0.17 -14.36 9.39
CA ASP A 190 -0.11 -13.04 8.83
C ASP A 190 -1.38 -13.04 7.96
N PRO A 191 -2.42 -12.28 8.33
CA PRO A 191 -3.63 -12.17 7.51
C PRO A 191 -3.37 -11.60 6.12
N ALA A 192 -2.41 -10.70 5.97
CA ALA A 192 -2.10 -10.03 4.70
C ALA A 192 -1.15 -10.82 3.79
N SER A 193 -0.61 -11.96 4.25
CA SER A 193 0.16 -12.87 3.41
C SER A 193 -0.76 -13.80 2.62
N SER A 194 -0.89 -13.56 1.32
CA SER A 194 -1.75 -14.34 0.43
C SER A 194 -1.11 -15.68 0.05
N ARG A 195 -1.95 -16.70 -0.16
CA ARG A 195 -1.48 -18.07 -0.42
C ARG A 195 -1.51 -18.38 -1.90
N MET A 196 -0.54 -19.16 -2.39
CA MET A 196 -0.57 -19.74 -3.73
C MET A 196 -1.85 -20.59 -3.89
N GLY A 197 -2.58 -20.34 -4.95
CA GLY A 197 -3.92 -20.87 -5.21
C GLY A 197 -5.07 -20.24 -4.41
N GLU A 198 -4.86 -19.32 -3.48
CA GLU A 198 -5.97 -18.56 -2.86
C GLU A 198 -6.51 -17.54 -3.85
N THR A 199 -7.83 -17.40 -3.98
CA THR A 199 -8.43 -16.34 -4.82
C THR A 199 -8.49 -15.04 -4.05
N PHE A 200 -8.51 -13.88 -4.73
CA PHE A 200 -8.72 -12.59 -4.05
C PHE A 200 -10.01 -12.57 -3.21
N TYR A 201 -11.07 -13.24 -3.66
CA TYR A 201 -12.34 -13.33 -2.94
C TYR A 201 -12.28 -14.17 -1.65
N GLU A 202 -11.36 -15.14 -1.57
CA GLU A 202 -11.07 -15.87 -0.33
C GLU A 202 -10.13 -15.08 0.58
N PHE A 203 -9.16 -14.38 -0.03
CA PHE A 203 -8.20 -13.55 0.66
C PHE A 203 -8.85 -12.34 1.33
N TRP A 204 -9.67 -11.57 0.62
CA TRP A 204 -10.24 -10.30 1.08
C TRP A 204 -10.92 -10.38 2.45
N PRO A 205 -11.88 -11.30 2.71
CA PRO A 205 -12.48 -11.39 4.05
C PRO A 205 -11.48 -11.91 5.09
N ARG A 206 -10.51 -12.75 4.71
CA ARG A 206 -9.48 -13.28 5.62
C ARG A 206 -8.53 -12.19 6.09
N THR A 207 -8.02 -11.36 5.17
CA THR A 207 -7.12 -10.24 5.49
C THR A 207 -7.86 -9.18 6.31
N VAL A 208 -9.03 -8.71 5.87
CA VAL A 208 -9.76 -7.63 6.57
C VAL A 208 -10.15 -8.03 7.99
N VAL A 209 -10.75 -9.21 8.18
CA VAL A 209 -11.17 -9.67 9.52
C VAL A 209 -9.96 -10.05 10.37
N GLY A 210 -8.95 -10.68 9.77
CA GLY A 210 -7.73 -11.09 10.46
C GLY A 210 -6.92 -9.90 10.96
N SER A 211 -6.69 -8.90 10.11
CA SER A 211 -5.99 -7.66 10.46
C SER A 211 -6.77 -6.88 11.53
N PHE A 212 -8.10 -6.77 11.42
CA PHE A 212 -8.90 -6.15 12.49
C PHE A 212 -8.70 -6.84 13.86
N LYS A 213 -8.76 -8.17 13.90
CA LYS A 213 -8.52 -8.95 15.13
C LYS A 213 -7.08 -8.78 15.63
N SER A 214 -6.10 -8.84 14.73
CA SER A 214 -4.69 -8.68 15.08
C SER A 214 -4.42 -7.29 15.68
N ALA A 215 -4.98 -6.24 15.10
CA ALA A 215 -4.86 -4.89 15.61
C ALA A 215 -5.38 -4.77 17.05
N ILE A 216 -6.55 -5.37 17.34
CA ILE A 216 -7.10 -5.41 18.70
C ILE A 216 -6.17 -6.12 19.68
N GLU A 217 -5.61 -7.26 19.28
CA GLU A 217 -4.68 -8.02 20.13
C GLU A 217 -3.39 -7.24 20.41
N ILE A 218 -2.79 -6.65 19.36
CA ILE A 218 -1.60 -5.80 19.47
C ILE A 218 -1.86 -4.65 20.45
N GLU A 219 -3.00 -3.97 20.30
CA GLU A 219 -3.34 -2.81 21.10
C GLU A 219 -3.65 -3.18 22.56
N LYS A 220 -4.39 -4.27 22.80
CA LYS A 220 -4.60 -4.82 24.15
C LYS A 220 -3.26 -5.14 24.83
N ASN A 221 -2.33 -5.76 24.12
CA ASN A 221 -1.01 -6.07 24.65
C ASN A 221 -0.18 -4.81 24.97
N ARG A 222 -0.26 -3.78 24.11
CA ARG A 222 0.38 -2.47 24.36
C ARG A 222 -0.20 -1.81 25.61
N LEU A 223 -1.53 -1.77 25.76
CA LEU A 223 -2.21 -1.17 26.91
C LEU A 223 -1.93 -1.92 28.21
N LYS A 224 -1.95 -3.27 28.18
CA LYS A 224 -1.60 -4.11 29.33
C LYS A 224 -0.20 -3.82 29.85
N ARG A 225 0.79 -3.67 28.97
CA ARG A 225 2.17 -3.27 29.35
C ARG A 225 2.24 -1.89 29.99
N LYS A 226 1.26 -1.02 29.74
CA LYS A 226 1.12 0.31 30.35
C LYS A 226 0.20 0.32 31.57
N GLY A 227 -0.29 -0.84 32.02
CA GLY A 227 -1.25 -0.94 33.13
C GLY A 227 -2.63 -0.34 32.82
N LYS A 228 -3.03 -0.27 31.54
CA LYS A 228 -4.30 0.32 31.09
C LYS A 228 -5.24 -0.73 30.51
N GLU A 229 -6.54 -0.48 30.63
CA GLU A 229 -7.58 -1.29 30.01
C GLU A 229 -7.84 -0.90 28.55
N PHE A 230 -8.58 -1.75 27.82
CA PHE A 230 -8.92 -1.50 26.42
C PHE A 230 -9.78 -0.23 26.26
N TRP A 231 -10.73 0.00 27.16
CA TRP A 231 -11.54 1.22 27.16
C TRP A 231 -10.80 2.34 27.89
N SER A 232 -9.81 2.92 27.22
CA SER A 232 -9.04 4.04 27.74
C SER A 232 -8.79 5.10 26.67
N ALA A 233 -8.60 6.35 27.11
CA ALA A 233 -8.24 7.45 26.21
C ALA A 233 -6.89 7.22 25.50
N ASP A 234 -6.05 6.33 26.03
CA ASP A 234 -4.78 5.93 25.42
C ASP A 234 -4.93 4.91 24.30
N ASN A 235 -6.11 4.32 24.11
CA ASN A 235 -6.34 3.32 23.07
C ASN A 235 -6.37 3.97 21.69
N GLU A 236 -5.35 3.69 20.88
CA GLU A 236 -5.15 4.30 19.58
C GLU A 236 -6.16 3.77 18.53
N LEU A 237 -6.70 2.56 18.72
CA LEU A 237 -7.82 2.07 17.90
C LEU A 237 -9.09 2.87 18.16
N LEU A 238 -9.43 3.11 19.44
CA LEU A 238 -10.63 3.87 19.79
C LEU A 238 -10.52 5.31 19.30
N GLN A 239 -9.33 5.92 19.38
CA GLN A 239 -9.07 7.24 18.81
C GLN A 239 -9.30 7.24 17.29
N GLY A 240 -8.66 6.34 16.55
CA GLY A 240 -8.79 6.27 15.09
C GLY A 240 -10.22 5.95 14.63
N TRP A 241 -10.89 4.98 15.25
CA TRP A 241 -12.29 4.66 14.95
C TRP A 241 -13.23 5.81 15.31
N GLY A 242 -12.97 6.50 16.43
CA GLY A 242 -13.69 7.70 16.81
C GLY A 242 -13.55 8.83 15.77
N MET A 243 -12.34 9.05 15.24
CA MET A 243 -12.11 10.01 14.16
C MET A 243 -12.88 9.64 12.88
N SER A 244 -12.86 8.37 12.47
CA SER A 244 -13.66 7.89 11.32
C SER A 244 -15.16 8.05 11.54
N ALA A 245 -15.66 7.68 12.72
CA ALA A 245 -17.07 7.81 13.07
C ALA A 245 -17.51 9.28 13.06
N ALA A 246 -16.71 10.17 13.66
CA ALA A 246 -16.95 11.61 13.66
C ALA A 246 -16.98 12.16 12.24
N PHE A 247 -16.01 11.83 11.39
CA PHE A 247 -15.99 12.28 10.00
C PHE A 247 -17.24 11.84 9.22
N HIS A 248 -17.58 10.55 9.26
CA HIS A 248 -18.74 10.03 8.53
C HIS A 248 -20.05 10.62 9.06
N ALA A 249 -20.19 10.75 10.39
CA ALA A 249 -21.34 11.38 11.02
C ALA A 249 -21.46 12.85 10.63
N SER A 250 -20.35 13.61 10.60
CA SER A 250 -20.33 15.00 10.15
C SER A 250 -20.69 15.12 8.67
N MET A 251 -20.16 14.26 7.79
CA MET A 251 -20.52 14.28 6.38
C MET A 251 -22.01 14.02 6.16
N VAL A 252 -22.58 13.02 6.84
CA VAL A 252 -24.02 12.72 6.77
C VAL A 252 -24.86 13.83 7.41
N GLY A 253 -24.41 14.43 8.51
CA GLY A 253 -25.10 15.51 9.20
C GLY A 253 -25.17 16.80 8.38
N ILE A 254 -24.06 17.17 7.72
CA ILE A 254 -23.95 18.40 6.91
C ILE A 254 -24.62 18.23 5.55
N PHE A 255 -24.38 17.11 4.87
CA PHE A 255 -24.79 16.89 3.47
C PHE A 255 -26.04 16.00 3.33
N GLY A 256 -26.55 15.46 4.43
CA GLY A 256 -27.72 14.60 4.45
C GLY A 256 -27.45 13.14 4.09
N LYS A 257 -28.44 12.29 4.39
CA LYS A 257 -28.40 10.82 4.15
C LYS A 257 -28.20 10.43 2.69
N SER A 258 -28.46 11.35 1.76
CA SER A 258 -28.29 11.12 0.33
C SER A 258 -26.82 10.91 -0.08
N THR A 259 -25.86 11.21 0.78
CA THR A 259 -24.41 10.97 0.59
C THR A 259 -23.93 9.58 1.01
N ILE A 260 -24.75 8.81 1.76
CA ILE A 260 -24.37 7.48 2.27
C ILE A 260 -23.88 6.53 1.17
N PRO A 261 -24.52 6.42 -0.02
CA PRO A 261 -24.03 5.53 -1.07
C PRO A 261 -22.60 5.85 -1.52
N TYR A 262 -22.27 7.14 -1.58
CA TYR A 262 -20.92 7.60 -1.89
C TYR A 262 -19.93 7.19 -0.79
N LEU A 263 -20.23 7.53 0.47
CA LEU A 263 -19.36 7.23 1.61
C LEU A 263 -19.07 5.74 1.76
N ALA A 264 -20.11 4.91 1.61
CA ALA A 264 -19.96 3.45 1.68
C ALA A 264 -19.11 2.92 0.52
N THR A 265 -19.36 3.39 -0.70
CA THR A 265 -18.66 2.90 -1.90
C THR A 265 -17.20 3.32 -1.90
N GLN A 266 -16.88 4.57 -1.54
CA GLN A 266 -15.49 5.03 -1.50
C GLN A 266 -14.67 4.29 -0.44
N ALA A 267 -15.27 4.01 0.72
CA ALA A 267 -14.60 3.27 1.78
C ALA A 267 -14.34 1.82 1.35
N PHE A 268 -15.39 1.14 0.86
CA PHE A 268 -15.29 -0.25 0.41
C PHE A 268 -14.30 -0.41 -0.74
N TYR A 269 -14.36 0.46 -1.75
CA TYR A 269 -13.44 0.42 -2.88
C TYR A 269 -12.01 0.75 -2.45
N GLY A 270 -11.81 1.77 -1.60
CA GLY A 270 -10.48 2.13 -1.09
C GLY A 270 -9.82 1.01 -0.29
N ILE A 271 -10.56 0.36 0.62
CA ILE A 271 -10.09 -0.82 1.36
C ILE A 271 -9.77 -1.96 0.38
N SER A 272 -10.67 -2.25 -0.56
CA SER A 272 -10.47 -3.35 -1.52
C SER A 272 -9.28 -3.11 -2.44
N LEU A 273 -9.05 -1.86 -2.85
CA LEU A 273 -7.91 -1.47 -3.66
C LEU A 273 -6.59 -1.65 -2.90
N PHE A 274 -6.56 -1.36 -1.60
CA PHE A 274 -5.37 -1.60 -0.80
C PHE A 274 -5.14 -3.10 -0.56
N GLU A 275 -6.18 -3.86 -0.21
CA GLU A 275 -6.04 -5.30 0.04
C GLU A 275 -5.66 -6.10 -1.20
N ILE A 276 -6.07 -5.67 -2.40
CA ILE A 276 -5.60 -6.34 -3.62
C ILE A 276 -4.11 -6.09 -3.86
N ILE A 277 -3.55 -4.97 -3.41
CA ILE A 277 -2.11 -4.74 -3.43
C ILE A 277 -1.40 -5.70 -2.48
N ASN A 278 -1.84 -5.83 -1.22
CA ASN A 278 -1.30 -6.85 -0.29
C ASN A 278 -1.37 -8.26 -0.89
N TYR A 279 -2.51 -8.60 -1.51
CA TYR A 279 -2.71 -9.89 -2.16
C TYR A 279 -1.69 -10.15 -3.27
N ILE A 280 -1.38 -9.14 -4.09
CA ILE A 280 -0.40 -9.21 -5.16
C ILE A 280 1.02 -9.32 -4.59
N GLU A 281 1.33 -8.50 -3.59
CA GLU A 281 2.66 -8.34 -2.99
C GLU A 281 3.17 -9.57 -2.23
N HIS A 282 2.26 -10.35 -1.64
CA HIS A 282 2.64 -11.48 -0.78
C HIS A 282 2.27 -12.85 -1.35
N TYR A 283 1.91 -12.93 -2.63
CA TYR A 283 1.36 -14.14 -3.23
C TYR A 283 2.29 -15.34 -3.17
N GLY A 284 1.94 -16.31 -2.31
CA GLY A 284 2.59 -17.62 -2.26
C GLY A 284 3.95 -17.66 -1.57
N LEU A 285 4.44 -16.53 -1.06
CA LEU A 285 5.73 -16.42 -0.41
C LEU A 285 5.63 -16.79 1.09
N LEU A 286 6.67 -17.44 1.60
CA LEU A 286 6.75 -17.99 2.94
C LEU A 286 8.19 -17.93 3.47
N ARG A 287 8.34 -17.36 4.66
CA ARG A 287 9.53 -17.45 5.50
C ARG A 287 9.61 -18.82 6.13
N GLN A 288 10.80 -19.37 6.11
CA GLN A 288 11.12 -20.65 6.73
C GLN A 288 11.31 -20.49 8.24
N LYS A 289 11.02 -21.57 8.97
CA LYS A 289 11.35 -21.67 10.39
C LYS A 289 12.78 -22.17 10.55
N LYS A 290 13.50 -21.56 11.48
CA LYS A 290 14.78 -22.06 11.99
C LYS A 290 14.53 -23.28 12.89
N GLU A 291 15.59 -24.01 13.21
CA GLU A 291 15.55 -25.16 14.11
C GLU A 291 14.94 -24.84 15.49
N ASN A 292 15.09 -23.59 15.96
CA ASN A 292 14.51 -23.10 17.21
C ASN A 292 13.01 -22.75 17.13
N GLY A 293 12.34 -23.02 16.00
CA GLY A 293 10.92 -22.76 15.77
C GLY A 293 10.57 -21.31 15.41
N GLN A 294 11.52 -20.38 15.44
CA GLN A 294 11.30 -18.99 15.03
C GLN A 294 11.42 -18.83 13.52
N TYR A 295 10.64 -17.93 12.94
CA TYR A 295 10.80 -17.56 11.53
C TYR A 295 12.13 -16.84 11.29
N GLU A 296 12.73 -17.08 10.13
CA GLU A 296 13.87 -16.30 9.64
C GLU A 296 13.56 -14.81 9.53
N ARG A 297 14.55 -13.92 9.45
CA ARG A 297 14.28 -12.48 9.31
C ARG A 297 13.56 -12.23 7.99
N THR A 298 12.64 -11.26 7.94
CA THR A 298 12.08 -10.79 6.66
C THR A 298 13.20 -10.22 5.79
N MET A 299 13.26 -10.66 4.55
CA MET A 299 14.30 -10.38 3.56
C MET A 299 13.63 -10.03 2.22
N PRO A 300 14.34 -9.40 1.26
CA PRO A 300 13.74 -9.00 -0.01
C PRO A 300 13.05 -10.14 -0.79
N GLU A 301 13.46 -11.39 -0.59
CA GLU A 301 12.84 -12.57 -1.21
C GLU A 301 11.41 -12.87 -0.71
N HIS A 302 10.99 -12.27 0.40
CA HIS A 302 9.72 -12.56 1.07
C HIS A 302 8.54 -11.67 0.62
N SER A 303 8.73 -10.84 -0.39
CA SER A 303 7.66 -10.09 -1.05
C SER A 303 7.99 -9.80 -2.52
N TRP A 304 6.95 -9.69 -3.35
CA TRP A 304 7.08 -9.36 -4.77
C TRP A 304 7.41 -7.89 -4.97
N ASN A 305 8.36 -7.60 -5.87
CA ASN A 305 8.88 -6.27 -6.17
C ASN A 305 8.42 -5.77 -7.55
N ASN A 306 8.41 -4.45 -7.75
CA ASN A 306 8.35 -3.83 -9.07
C ASN A 306 9.02 -2.44 -9.09
N ASN A 307 9.61 -2.07 -10.23
CA ASN A 307 10.39 -0.83 -10.38
C ASN A 307 9.79 0.21 -11.34
N ASN A 308 8.54 0.05 -11.76
CA ASN A 308 7.90 0.98 -12.69
C ASN A 308 7.87 2.40 -12.11
N VAL A 309 8.34 3.38 -12.90
CA VAL A 309 8.59 4.74 -12.42
C VAL A 309 7.31 5.46 -12.02
N VAL A 310 6.28 5.43 -12.87
CA VAL A 310 5.09 6.26 -12.68
C VAL A 310 4.26 5.73 -11.52
N THR A 311 4.04 4.42 -11.48
CA THR A 311 3.36 3.80 -10.34
C THR A 311 4.13 4.05 -9.03
N ASN A 312 5.48 4.02 -9.03
CA ASN A 312 6.27 4.39 -7.84
C ASN A 312 6.09 5.86 -7.44
N LEU A 313 6.04 6.78 -8.39
CA LEU A 313 5.79 8.19 -8.10
C LEU A 313 4.39 8.47 -7.55
N PHE A 314 3.39 7.64 -7.86
CA PHE A 314 2.05 7.74 -7.28
C PHE A 314 1.97 7.12 -5.88
N LEU A 315 2.64 6.00 -5.67
CA LEU A 315 2.50 5.18 -4.47
C LEU A 315 3.60 5.40 -3.43
N TYR A 316 4.38 6.48 -3.50
CA TYR A 316 5.57 6.69 -2.66
C TYR A 316 6.49 5.47 -2.67
N GLN A 317 6.88 5.04 -3.86
CA GLN A 317 7.81 3.94 -4.08
C GLN A 317 7.43 2.61 -3.42
N LEU A 318 6.15 2.43 -3.08
CA LEU A 318 5.64 1.21 -2.44
C LEU A 318 6.03 -0.05 -3.22
N GLN A 319 6.16 0.04 -4.55
CA GLN A 319 6.53 -1.14 -5.34
C GLN A 319 7.96 -1.64 -5.08
N ARG A 320 8.84 -0.84 -4.45
CA ARG A 320 10.10 -1.33 -3.86
C ARG A 320 9.83 -2.05 -2.52
N HIS A 321 8.81 -2.91 -2.54
CA HIS A 321 8.18 -3.50 -1.36
C HIS A 321 9.11 -4.46 -0.62
N SER A 322 9.95 -5.18 -1.38
CA SER A 322 10.96 -6.09 -0.86
C SER A 322 11.95 -5.40 0.09
N ASP A 323 12.42 -4.20 -0.27
CA ASP A 323 13.30 -3.41 0.58
C ASP A 323 12.56 -2.83 1.78
N HIS A 324 11.33 -2.34 1.55
CA HIS A 324 10.47 -1.83 2.60
C HIS A 324 10.22 -2.89 3.69
N HIS A 325 9.91 -4.13 3.32
CA HIS A 325 9.73 -5.21 4.29
C HIS A 325 11.01 -5.61 5.02
N ALA A 326 12.15 -5.59 4.34
CA ALA A 326 13.44 -5.90 4.95
C ALA A 326 13.95 -4.77 5.88
N TYR A 327 13.58 -3.51 5.60
CA TYR A 327 14.00 -2.29 6.29
C TYR A 327 12.84 -1.27 6.43
N PRO A 328 11.82 -1.56 7.26
CA PRO A 328 10.55 -0.79 7.27
C PRO A 328 10.66 0.67 7.69
N THR A 329 11.74 1.04 8.38
CA THR A 329 11.98 2.43 8.79
C THR A 329 12.62 3.28 7.70
N ARG A 330 13.07 2.68 6.58
CA ARG A 330 13.67 3.40 5.46
C ARG A 330 12.57 4.18 4.72
N PRO A 331 12.69 5.51 4.56
CA PRO A 331 11.66 6.29 3.89
C PRO A 331 11.64 6.02 2.39
N PHE A 332 10.50 6.26 1.75
CA PHE A 332 10.28 5.89 0.35
C PHE A 332 11.38 6.35 -0.61
N GLN A 333 11.85 7.60 -0.50
CA GLN A 333 12.85 8.16 -1.41
C GLN A 333 14.22 7.47 -1.33
N ALA A 334 14.45 6.70 -0.27
CA ALA A 334 15.69 5.97 -0.01
C ALA A 334 15.58 4.47 -0.35
N LEU A 335 14.39 3.97 -0.68
CA LEU A 335 14.17 2.54 -0.95
C LEU A 335 15.02 2.05 -2.12
N ARG A 336 15.53 0.83 -2.00
CA ARG A 336 16.41 0.16 -2.96
C ARG A 336 15.70 -0.97 -3.69
N HIS A 337 16.19 -1.27 -4.89
CA HIS A 337 15.87 -2.48 -5.62
C HIS A 337 16.98 -3.52 -5.41
N PHE A 338 16.61 -4.81 -5.46
CA PHE A 338 17.53 -5.95 -5.36
C PHE A 338 17.20 -6.90 -6.51
N ASP A 339 18.21 -7.29 -7.28
CA ASP A 339 18.05 -8.17 -8.44
C ASP A 339 17.61 -9.58 -8.03
N GLU A 340 17.90 -9.99 -6.80
CA GLU A 340 17.53 -11.29 -6.23
C GLU A 340 16.09 -11.34 -5.72
N ALA A 341 15.42 -10.18 -5.60
CA ALA A 341 14.03 -10.13 -5.14
C ALA A 341 13.07 -10.62 -6.24
N PRO A 342 12.03 -11.40 -5.90
CA PRO A 342 11.06 -11.86 -6.88
C PRO A 342 10.30 -10.66 -7.47
N GLU A 343 10.19 -10.56 -8.79
CA GLU A 343 9.50 -9.44 -9.46
C GLU A 343 8.13 -9.81 -10.03
N LEU A 344 7.19 -8.88 -9.95
CA LEU A 344 5.95 -8.94 -10.72
C LEU A 344 6.21 -8.73 -12.21
N PRO A 345 5.40 -9.33 -13.11
CA PRO A 345 5.57 -9.19 -14.55
C PRO A 345 5.27 -7.79 -15.09
N SER A 346 4.51 -6.97 -14.36
CA SER A 346 4.19 -5.60 -14.70
C SER A 346 3.92 -4.79 -13.44
N GLY A 347 3.83 -3.46 -13.57
CA GLY A 347 3.53 -2.55 -12.47
C GLY A 347 2.18 -2.85 -11.82
N TYR A 348 2.02 -2.45 -10.56
CA TYR A 348 0.87 -2.85 -9.74
C TYR A 348 -0.47 -2.52 -10.39
N ALA A 349 -0.60 -1.32 -10.97
CA ALA A 349 -1.81 -0.89 -11.65
C ALA A 349 -2.25 -1.85 -12.77
N SER A 350 -1.29 -2.45 -13.49
CA SER A 350 -1.54 -3.44 -14.54
C SER A 350 -1.92 -4.81 -13.98
N MET A 351 -1.47 -5.13 -12.75
CA MET A 351 -1.70 -6.41 -12.09
C MET A 351 -3.03 -6.48 -11.32
N LEU A 352 -3.69 -5.34 -11.07
CA LEU A 352 -4.99 -5.26 -10.39
C LEU A 352 -6.07 -6.11 -11.08
N LEU A 353 -6.31 -5.91 -12.37
CA LEU A 353 -7.37 -6.64 -13.09
C LEU A 353 -7.06 -8.14 -13.22
N PRO A 354 -5.81 -8.56 -13.57
CA PRO A 354 -5.45 -9.97 -13.52
C PRO A 354 -5.69 -10.63 -12.17
N ALA A 355 -5.37 -9.95 -11.05
CA ALA A 355 -5.56 -10.49 -9.70
C ALA A 355 -7.03 -10.75 -9.34
N LEU A 356 -7.96 -10.02 -9.94
CA LEU A 356 -9.40 -10.24 -9.79
C LEU A 356 -9.95 -11.42 -10.60
N ILE A 357 -9.19 -11.94 -11.57
CA ILE A 357 -9.60 -13.05 -12.44
C ILE A 357 -8.78 -14.29 -12.07
N PRO A 358 -9.27 -15.21 -11.21
CA PRO A 358 -8.46 -16.28 -10.65
C PRO A 358 -7.72 -17.15 -11.69
N SER A 359 -8.38 -17.48 -12.80
CA SER A 359 -7.77 -18.29 -13.87
C SER A 359 -6.58 -17.58 -14.52
N LEU A 360 -6.67 -16.26 -14.71
CA LEU A 360 -5.59 -15.45 -15.26
C LEU A 360 -4.47 -15.26 -14.22
N TRP A 361 -4.83 -14.92 -12.98
CA TRP A 361 -3.88 -14.75 -11.89
C TRP A 361 -3.04 -16.01 -11.65
N PHE A 362 -3.68 -17.19 -11.51
CA PHE A 362 -2.99 -18.45 -11.27
C PHE A 362 -2.14 -18.90 -12.47
N LYS A 363 -2.54 -18.53 -13.69
CA LYS A 363 -1.71 -18.77 -14.89
C LYS A 363 -0.43 -17.94 -14.84
N ILE A 364 -0.50 -16.70 -14.36
CA ILE A 364 0.64 -15.77 -14.31
C ILE A 364 1.53 -16.08 -13.10
N MET A 365 0.96 -16.16 -11.90
CA MET A 365 1.75 -16.11 -10.66
C MET A 365 2.17 -17.48 -10.13
N ASP A 366 1.39 -18.55 -10.32
CA ASP A 366 1.76 -19.86 -9.77
C ASP A 366 3.14 -20.32 -10.27
N LYS A 367 3.40 -20.14 -11.57
CA LYS A 367 4.71 -20.51 -12.15
C LYS A 367 5.84 -19.67 -11.56
N ARG A 368 5.58 -18.39 -11.27
CA ARG A 368 6.59 -17.50 -10.67
C ARG A 368 6.92 -17.92 -9.23
N VAL A 369 5.92 -18.31 -8.45
CA VAL A 369 6.14 -18.89 -7.10
C VAL A 369 6.96 -20.19 -7.21
N PHE A 370 6.60 -21.07 -8.14
CA PHE A 370 7.34 -22.33 -8.37
C PHE A 370 8.80 -22.08 -8.75
N ASP A 371 9.05 -21.16 -9.69
CA ASP A 371 10.39 -20.81 -10.16
C ASP A 371 11.22 -20.14 -9.05
N HIS A 372 10.60 -19.26 -8.25
CA HIS A 372 11.22 -18.60 -7.11
C HIS A 372 11.78 -19.63 -6.10
N TYR A 373 11.00 -20.66 -5.78
CA TYR A 373 11.43 -21.74 -4.90
C TYR A 373 12.22 -22.86 -5.60
N LYS A 374 12.69 -22.63 -6.84
CA LYS A 374 13.48 -23.58 -7.64
C LYS A 374 12.81 -24.97 -7.74
N GLY A 375 11.48 -24.97 -7.80
CA GLY A 375 10.65 -26.16 -7.88
C GLY A 375 10.23 -26.81 -6.55
N ASP A 376 10.77 -26.38 -5.40
CA ASP A 376 10.39 -26.93 -4.10
C ASP A 376 9.16 -26.22 -3.50
N LEU A 377 7.97 -26.68 -3.89
CA LEU A 377 6.70 -26.14 -3.40
C LEU A 377 6.45 -26.37 -1.91
N ASN A 378 7.25 -27.19 -1.22
CA ASN A 378 7.15 -27.32 0.24
C ASN A 378 7.59 -26.05 0.97
N LYS A 379 8.35 -25.18 0.30
CA LYS A 379 8.78 -23.89 0.82
C LYS A 379 7.78 -22.76 0.56
N ALA A 380 6.71 -23.00 -0.19
CA ALA A 380 5.72 -21.99 -0.56
C ALA A 380 4.52 -21.96 0.39
N ASN A 381 3.90 -20.78 0.56
CA ASN A 381 2.65 -20.64 1.30
C ASN A 381 1.48 -21.03 0.41
N ILE A 382 1.00 -22.28 0.50
CA ILE A 382 -0.02 -22.82 -0.42
C ILE A 382 -1.37 -22.94 0.27
N SER A 383 -2.44 -22.56 -0.43
CA SER A 383 -3.82 -22.74 0.04
C SER A 383 -4.11 -24.23 0.28
N PRO A 384 -4.52 -24.63 1.50
CA PRO A 384 -4.81 -26.03 1.81
C PRO A 384 -5.83 -26.65 0.85
N LYS A 385 -6.85 -25.89 0.46
CA LYS A 385 -7.91 -26.32 -0.47
C LYS A 385 -7.38 -26.73 -1.85
N ARG A 386 -6.24 -26.20 -2.28
CA ARG A 386 -5.71 -26.39 -3.64
C ARG A 386 -4.32 -27.02 -3.66
N ARG A 387 -3.76 -27.37 -2.50
CA ARG A 387 -2.41 -27.94 -2.36
C ARG A 387 -2.19 -29.15 -3.27
N ALA A 388 -2.98 -30.21 -3.11
CA ALA A 388 -2.84 -31.42 -3.93
C ALA A 388 -2.92 -31.14 -5.45
N LYS A 389 -3.83 -30.25 -5.88
CA LYS A 389 -3.96 -29.84 -7.29
C LYS A 389 -2.73 -29.09 -7.79
N ILE A 390 -2.15 -28.22 -6.96
CA ILE A 390 -0.96 -27.43 -7.30
C ILE A 390 0.28 -28.33 -7.38
N PHE A 391 0.49 -29.22 -6.40
CA PHE A 391 1.60 -30.18 -6.45
C PHE A 391 1.50 -31.07 -7.69
N LYS A 392 0.29 -31.59 -8.00
CA LYS A 392 0.04 -32.35 -9.24
C LYS A 392 0.29 -31.53 -10.51
N LYS A 393 -0.11 -30.25 -10.54
CA LYS A 393 0.08 -29.34 -11.69
C LYS A 393 1.56 -29.18 -12.05
N PHE A 394 2.45 -29.15 -11.05
CA PHE A 394 3.89 -28.94 -11.25
C PHE A 394 4.74 -30.21 -11.14
N GLY A 395 4.13 -31.37 -10.88
CA GLY A 395 4.86 -32.63 -10.67
C GLY A 395 5.79 -32.61 -9.44
N ALA A 396 5.47 -31.77 -8.43
CA ALA A 396 6.26 -31.68 -7.20
C ALA A 396 5.80 -32.71 -6.17
N VAL A 397 6.71 -33.12 -5.28
CA VAL A 397 6.44 -34.06 -4.17
C VAL A 397 6.00 -33.29 -2.92
N ASP A 398 4.82 -33.63 -2.38
CA ASP A 398 4.28 -33.03 -1.16
C ASP A 398 4.75 -33.78 0.08
N LYS A 399 5.75 -33.22 0.77
CA LYS A 399 6.37 -33.85 1.94
C LYS A 399 5.43 -33.94 3.15
N SER A 400 4.33 -33.18 3.17
CA SER A 400 3.35 -33.26 4.26
C SER A 400 2.47 -34.51 4.21
N LEU A 401 2.55 -35.29 3.13
CA LEU A 401 1.84 -36.57 2.99
C LEU A 401 2.73 -37.77 3.31
N GLU A 402 4.04 -37.55 3.55
CA GLU A 402 5.02 -38.59 3.87
C GLU A 402 5.22 -38.75 5.39
N ALA A 403 4.64 -37.85 6.20
CA ALA A 403 4.66 -37.83 7.66
C ALA A 403 3.26 -38.09 8.21
#